data_AF-A0A662T4V6-F1
#
_entry.id   AF-A0A662T4V6-F1
#
_cell.length_a   1.000
_cell.length_b   1.000
_cell.length_c   1.000
_cell.angle_alpha   90.00
_cell.angle_beta   90.00
_cell.angle_gamma   90.00
#
_symmetry.space_group_name_H-M   'P 1'
#
loop_
_entity.id
_entity.type
_entity.pdbx_description
1 polymer ?
#
loop_
_entity_poly.entity_id
_entity_poly.type
_entity_poly.pdbx_seq_one_letter_code
_entity_poly.pdbx_strand_id
1 'polypeptide(L)'
;MRKRSKRPSIVEYVISEVFYGVMLAAIAFGVSFAIGEYGIWVSQLWMLSREKTMKVFYLLVCIISSFFLAIPVYNRRYVQLLGSLIALAIFWMIVLRTLDPIALIFGG
;
A
#
# COMPACT_ATOMS: atom_id res chain seq x y z
N MET A 1 -44.61 -16.89 -4.90
CA MET A 1 -43.81 -15.73 -5.35
C MET A 1 -42.33 -16.10 -5.36
N ARG A 2 -41.73 -16.35 -6.54
CA ARG A 2 -40.27 -16.55 -6.65
C ARG A 2 -39.58 -15.22 -6.33
N LYS A 3 -38.95 -15.09 -5.15
CA LYS A 3 -37.95 -14.05 -4.89
C LYS A 3 -36.83 -14.23 -5.92
N ARG A 4 -36.89 -13.50 -7.04
CA ARG A 4 -35.73 -13.29 -7.90
C ARG A 4 -34.71 -12.56 -7.03
N SER A 5 -33.77 -13.29 -6.46
CA SER A 5 -32.50 -12.74 -5.98
C SER A 5 -31.94 -11.96 -7.18
N LYS A 6 -32.07 -10.62 -7.14
CA LYS A 6 -31.37 -9.74 -8.06
C LYS A 6 -29.90 -10.00 -7.77
N ARG A 7 -29.26 -10.83 -8.59
CA ARG A 7 -27.80 -10.89 -8.60
C ARG A 7 -27.33 -9.45 -8.80
N PRO A 8 -26.41 -8.95 -7.95
CA PRO A 8 -25.88 -7.60 -8.13
C PRO A 8 -25.39 -7.46 -9.56
N SER A 9 -25.59 -6.27 -10.13
CA SER A 9 -25.07 -5.98 -11.46
C SER A 9 -23.56 -6.21 -11.45
N ILE A 10 -23.00 -6.70 -12.57
CA ILE A 10 -21.54 -6.86 -12.72
C ILE A 10 -20.83 -5.54 -12.39
N VAL A 11 -21.46 -4.41 -12.69
CA VAL A 11 -20.97 -3.06 -12.37
C VAL A 11 -20.89 -2.82 -10.85
N GLU A 12 -21.93 -3.19 -10.09
CA GLU A 12 -21.95 -3.03 -8.63
C GLU A 12 -20.89 -3.92 -7.96
N TYR A 13 -20.67 -5.12 -8.50
CA TYR A 13 -19.61 -6.01 -8.06
C TYR A 13 -18.22 -5.39 -8.30
N VAL A 14 -17.95 -4.89 -9.51
CA VAL A 14 -16.66 -4.26 -9.83
C VAL A 14 -16.41 -3.03 -8.96
N ILE A 15 -17.41 -2.16 -8.78
CA ILE A 15 -17.26 -0.96 -7.94
C ILE A 15 -16.93 -1.34 -6.49
N SER A 16 -17.63 -2.32 -5.93
CA SER A 16 -17.38 -2.73 -4.54
C SER A 16 -15.99 -3.36 -4.38
N GLU A 17 -15.57 -4.24 -5.29
CA GLU A 17 -14.23 -4.83 -5.27
C GLU A 17 -13.12 -3.78 -5.43
N VAL A 18 -13.29 -2.79 -6.31
CA VAL A 18 -12.35 -1.67 -6.45
C VAL A 18 -12.28 -0.86 -5.18
N PHE A 19 -13.42 -0.55 -4.54
CA PHE A 19 -13.46 0.16 -3.27
C PHE A 19 -12.72 -0.60 -2.17
N TYR A 20 -12.94 -1.90 -2.04
CA TYR A 20 -12.19 -2.76 -1.12
C TYR A 20 -10.70 -2.81 -1.45
N GLY A 21 -10.34 -2.75 -2.74
CA GLY A 21 -8.95 -2.67 -3.19
C GLY A 21 -8.27 -1.37 -2.76
N VAL A 22 -8.97 -0.24 -2.91
CA VAL A 22 -8.49 1.08 -2.47
C VAL A 22 -8.33 1.13 -0.95
N MET A 23 -9.30 0.61 -0.20
CA MET A 23 -9.19 0.53 1.27
C MET A 23 -8.00 -0.32 1.70
N LEU A 24 -7.82 -1.48 1.07
CA LEU A 24 -6.67 -2.35 1.33
C LEU A 24 -5.35 -1.63 1.04
N ALA A 25 -5.26 -0.92 -0.09
CA ALA A 25 -4.09 -0.15 -0.45
C ALA A 25 -3.80 0.98 0.54
N ALA A 26 -4.83 1.66 1.05
CA ALA A 26 -4.64 2.73 2.05
C ALA A 26 -4.07 2.18 3.36
N ILE A 27 -4.57 1.03 3.82
CA ILE A 27 -4.05 0.34 5.01
C ILE A 27 -2.62 -0.13 4.76
N ALA A 28 -2.38 -0.81 3.64
CA ALA A 28 -1.06 -1.31 3.27
C ALA A 28 -0.03 -0.18 3.20
N PHE A 29 -0.39 0.92 2.54
CA PHE A 29 0.41 2.13 2.46
C PHE A 29 0.70 2.70 3.85
N GLY A 30 -0.31 2.96 4.67
CA GLY A 30 -0.11 3.53 6.01
C GLY A 30 0.78 2.67 6.91
N VAL A 31 0.56 1.35 6.93
CA VAL A 31 1.37 0.42 7.73
C VAL A 31 2.80 0.34 7.19
N SER A 32 2.96 0.22 5.86
CA SER A 32 4.28 0.16 5.24
C SER A 32 5.08 1.45 5.44
N PHE A 33 4.41 2.61 5.42
CA PHE A 33 5.00 3.90 5.67
C PHE A 33 5.47 4.03 7.12
N ALA A 34 4.61 3.71 8.09
CA ALA A 34 4.96 3.79 9.52
C ALA A 34 6.12 2.85 9.89
N ILE A 35 6.14 1.62 9.35
CA ILE A 35 7.26 0.70 9.59
C ILE A 35 8.51 1.15 8.84
N GLY A 36 8.38 1.69 7.63
CA GLY A 36 9.49 2.29 6.89
C GLY A 36 10.13 3.44 7.66
N GLU A 37 9.31 4.34 8.22
CA GLU A 37 9.74 5.46 9.07
C GLU A 37 10.50 4.96 10.29
N TYR A 38 9.97 3.95 11.00
CA TYR A 38 10.68 3.31 12.10
C TYR A 38 12.03 2.70 11.65
N GLY A 39 12.06 2.08 10.46
CA GLY A 39 13.28 1.55 9.86
C GLY A 39 14.33 2.61 9.56
N ILE A 40 13.91 3.81 9.13
CA ILE A 40 14.80 4.96 8.94
C ILE A 40 15.39 5.39 10.29
N TRP A 41 14.54 5.52 11.32
CA TRP A 41 14.97 5.90 12.66
C TRP A 41 16.01 4.93 13.24
N VAL A 42 15.77 3.61 13.13
CA VAL A 42 16.75 2.59 13.54
C VAL A 42 18.04 2.68 12.73
N SER A 43 17.94 2.89 11.41
CA SER A 43 19.12 2.99 10.55
C SER A 43 20.03 4.18 10.90
N GLN A 44 19.43 5.29 11.37
CA GLN A 44 20.16 6.47 11.85
C GLN A 44 20.89 6.21 13.17
N LEU A 45 20.24 5.52 14.12
CA LEU A 45 20.89 5.10 15.37
C LEU A 45 22.13 4.23 15.11
N TRP A 46 22.12 3.48 14.01
CA TRP A 46 23.21 2.59 13.61
C TRP A 46 24.24 3.30 12.71
N MET A 47 24.12 4.62 12.54
CA MET A 47 24.99 5.46 11.71
C MET A 47 25.15 4.92 10.28
N LEU A 48 24.09 4.34 9.71
CA LEU A 48 24.12 3.86 8.33
C LEU A 48 24.18 5.03 7.35
N SER A 49 24.97 4.87 6.29
CA SER A 49 25.03 5.84 5.18
C SER A 49 23.63 6.04 4.58
N ARG A 50 23.31 7.27 4.14
CA ARG A 50 22.03 7.65 3.52
C ARG A 50 21.53 6.66 2.47
N GLU A 51 22.43 6.17 1.62
CA GLU A 51 22.10 5.19 0.57
C GLU A 51 21.56 3.86 1.14
N LYS A 52 22.18 3.35 2.21
CA LYS A 52 21.75 2.12 2.89
C LYS A 52 20.41 2.32 3.57
N THR A 53 20.22 3.46 4.23
CA THR A 53 18.94 3.81 4.89
C THR A 53 17.78 3.84 3.89
N MET A 54 17.98 4.45 2.72
CA MET A 54 16.96 4.46 1.66
C MET A 54 16.67 3.06 1.11
N LYS A 55 17.70 2.23 0.91
CA LYS A 55 17.51 0.82 0.50
C LYS A 55 16.69 0.04 1.51
N VAL A 56 16.96 0.21 2.81
CA VAL A 56 16.19 -0.43 3.89
C VAL A 56 14.75 0.04 3.89
N PHE A 57 14.52 1.35 3.76
CA PHE A 57 13.17 1.93 3.67
C PHE A 57 12.36 1.32 2.53
N TYR A 58 12.87 1.36 1.30
CA TYR A 58 12.18 0.81 0.14
C TYR A 58 11.96 -0.70 0.24
N LEU A 59 12.92 -1.42 0.81
CA LEU A 59 12.81 -2.87 1.02
C LEU A 59 11.69 -3.20 2.02
N LEU A 60 11.64 -2.52 3.17
CA LEU A 60 10.57 -2.69 4.16
C LEU A 60 9.20 -2.37 3.55
N VAL A 61 9.11 -1.23 2.86
CA VAL A 61 7.90 -0.80 2.16
C VAL A 61 7.40 -1.86 1.18
N CYS A 62 8.31 -2.40 0.36
CA CYS A 62 8.00 -3.40 -0.65
C CYS A 62 7.52 -4.71 -0.02
N ILE A 63 8.21 -5.17 1.03
CA ILE A 63 7.86 -6.41 1.75
C ILE A 63 6.47 -6.28 2.37
N ILE A 64 6.21 -5.20 3.10
CA ILE A 64 4.94 -5.00 3.81
C ILE A 64 3.80 -4.85 2.81
N SER A 65 3.98 -4.04 1.77
CA SER A 65 2.99 -3.89 0.70
C SER A 65 2.67 -5.23 0.03
N SER A 66 3.70 -6.06 -0.22
CA SER A 66 3.53 -7.39 -0.79
C SER A 66 2.73 -8.33 0.12
N PHE A 67 2.92 -8.27 1.45
CA PHE A 67 2.12 -9.04 2.40
C PHE A 67 0.63 -8.69 2.32
N PHE A 68 0.29 -7.40 2.22
CA PHE A 68 -1.12 -7.00 2.08
C PHE A 68 -1.69 -7.39 0.71
N LEU A 69 -0.91 -7.29 -0.36
CA LEU A 69 -1.33 -7.73 -1.70
C LEU A 69 -1.48 -9.26 -1.81
N ALA A 70 -0.88 -10.04 -0.91
CA ALA A 70 -1.09 -11.48 -0.85
C ALA A 70 -2.55 -11.84 -0.50
N ILE A 71 -3.29 -10.97 0.22
CA ILE A 71 -4.69 -11.21 0.62
C ILE A 71 -5.61 -11.41 -0.60
N PRO A 72 -5.71 -10.45 -1.55
CA PRO A 72 -6.55 -10.63 -2.74
C PRO A 72 -6.02 -11.72 -3.68
N VAL A 73 -4.70 -11.96 -3.73
CA VAL A 73 -4.10 -13.08 -4.48
C VAL A 73 -4.59 -14.42 -3.95
N TYR A 74 -4.53 -14.62 -2.62
CA TYR A 74 -4.99 -15.84 -1.96
C TYR A 74 -6.49 -16.08 -2.18
N ASN A 75 -7.29 -15.01 -2.08
CA ASN A 75 -8.74 -15.08 -2.28
C ASN A 75 -9.17 -15.10 -3.76
N ARG A 76 -8.22 -15.12 -4.72
CA ARG A 76 -8.47 -15.03 -6.18
C ARG A 76 -9.35 -13.85 -6.58
N ARG A 77 -9.26 -12.74 -5.85
CA ARG A 77 -10.01 -11.50 -6.10
C ARG A 77 -9.20 -10.55 -6.98
N TYR A 78 -9.14 -10.87 -8.28
CA TYR A 78 -8.29 -10.14 -9.24
C TYR A 78 -8.71 -8.68 -9.43
N VAL A 79 -10.00 -8.36 -9.33
CA VAL A 79 -10.50 -6.97 -9.44
C VAL A 79 -10.04 -6.14 -8.24
N GLN A 80 -10.17 -6.69 -7.04
CA GLN A 80 -9.64 -6.06 -5.82
C GLN A 80 -8.12 -5.89 -5.89
N LEU A 81 -7.38 -6.88 -6.39
CA LEU A 81 -5.93 -6.81 -6.58
C LEU A 81 -5.53 -5.68 -7.52
N LEU A 82 -6.21 -5.54 -8.66
CA LEU A 82 -5.96 -4.46 -9.60
C LEU A 82 -6.25 -3.09 -8.96
N GLY A 83 -7.39 -2.97 -8.28
CA GLY A 83 -7.74 -1.76 -7.54
C GLY A 83 -6.69 -1.39 -6.49
N SER A 84 -6.20 -2.37 -5.73
CA SER A 84 -5.18 -2.14 -4.72
C SER A 84 -3.81 -1.77 -5.31
N LEU A 85 -3.40 -2.42 -6.41
CA LEU A 85 -2.14 -2.10 -7.10
C LEU A 85 -2.14 -0.67 -7.64
N ILE A 86 -3.22 -0.26 -8.31
CA ILE A 86 -3.35 1.08 -8.89
C ILE A 86 -3.33 2.12 -7.77
N ALA A 87 -4.13 1.92 -6.72
CA ALA A 87 -4.19 2.86 -5.60
C ALA A 87 -2.84 2.96 -4.87
N LEU A 88 -2.18 1.83 -4.60
CA LEU A 88 -0.87 1.81 -3.94
C LEU A 88 0.19 2.54 -4.78
N ALA A 89 0.19 2.34 -6.11
CA ALA A 89 1.08 3.05 -7.01
C ALA A 89 0.84 4.57 -6.99
N ILE A 90 -0.43 5.00 -6.96
CA ILE A 90 -0.79 6.43 -6.85
C ILE A 90 -0.28 7.00 -5.52
N PHE A 91 -0.52 6.32 -4.40
CA PHE A 91 -0.04 6.79 -3.09
C PHE A 91 1.48 6.94 -3.05
N TRP A 92 2.22 5.95 -3.56
CA TRP A 92 3.68 6.03 -3.63
C TRP A 92 4.18 7.13 -4.58
N MET A 93 3.53 7.33 -5.73
CA MET A 93 3.89 8.43 -6.64
C MET A 93 3.68 9.80 -5.99
N ILE A 94 2.61 9.98 -5.22
CA ILE A 94 2.35 11.22 -4.48
C ILE A 94 3.45 11.45 -3.46
N VAL A 95 3.79 10.46 -2.63
CA VAL A 95 4.85 10.60 -1.64
C VAL A 95 6.19 10.91 -2.30
N LEU A 96 6.61 10.14 -3.29
CA LEU A 96 7.92 10.31 -3.93
C LEU A 96 8.09 11.67 -4.63
N ARG A 97 7.00 12.30 -5.05
CA ARG A 97 7.04 13.65 -5.67
C ARG A 97 6.95 14.78 -4.67
N THR A 98 6.36 14.55 -3.50
CA THR A 98 5.98 15.62 -2.56
C THR A 98 6.86 15.62 -1.32
N LEU A 99 7.46 14.48 -0.99
CA LEU A 99 8.07 14.22 0.32
C LEU A 99 9.38 13.47 0.12
N ASP A 100 10.50 14.12 0.45
CA ASP A 100 11.75 13.40 0.68
C ASP A 100 11.57 12.61 2.00
N PRO A 101 11.60 11.26 2.01
CA PRO A 101 11.29 10.47 3.21
C PRO A 101 12.19 10.81 4.39
N ILE A 102 13.41 11.26 4.09
CA ILE A 102 14.39 11.70 5.08
C ILE A 102 14.09 13.12 5.58
N ALA A 103 13.69 14.04 4.70
CA ALA A 103 13.40 15.43 5.05
C ALA A 103 12.09 15.56 5.86
N LEU A 104 11.12 14.68 5.62
CA LEU A 104 9.85 14.68 6.34
C LEU A 104 10.01 14.35 7.84
N ILE A 105 10.96 13.48 8.19
CA ILE A 105 11.15 13.01 9.57
C ILE A 105 11.98 14.01 10.38
N PHE A 106 12.92 14.70 9.76
CA PHE A 106 13.90 15.52 10.48
C PHE A 106 13.79 17.03 10.26
N GLY A 107 12.93 17.48 9.33
CA GLY A 107 12.98 18.86 8.86
C GLY A 107 14.24 19.10 8.02
N GLY A 108 14.14 19.95 7.01
CA GLY A 108 15.31 20.37 6.23
C GLY A 108 16.29 21.19 7.06
#